data_AF-A0A3D4VQL9-F1
#
_entry.id   AF-A0A3D4VQL9-F1
#
_cell.length_a   1.000
_cell.length_b   1.000
_cell.length_c   1.000
_cell.angle_alpha   90.00
_cell.angle_beta   90.00
_cell.angle_gamma   90.00
#
_symmetry.space_group_name_H-M   'P 1'
#
loop_
_entity.id
_entity.type
_entity.pdbx_description
1 polymer ?
#
loop_
_entity_poly.entity_id
_entity_poly.type
_entity_poly.pdbx_seq_one_letter_code
_entity_poly.pdbx_strand_id
1 'polypeptide(L)'
;MFFRKSPILDDGEIHLKYVSKYKDHEPQGWGMSYIYDVIVNDTNRIVGRCDLRIGETVTLDLAGHIGYTIYVPYRGHHYAAKATKLLFKQAKFFKMKRVIVTCNTDNIASYRSCELAGCKFEKIVTVPRDHVLYWQGDREKAIFTKELD
;
A
#
# COMPACT_ATOMS: atom_id res chain seq x y z
N MET A 1 25.50 4.80 19.20
CA MET A 1 24.18 5.25 18.72
C MET A 1 24.10 5.01 17.22
N PHE A 2 23.48 3.92 16.77
CA PHE A 2 23.35 3.62 15.34
C PHE A 2 22.21 4.45 14.75
N PHE A 3 22.53 5.53 14.05
CA PHE A 3 21.55 6.23 13.21
C PHE A 3 21.17 5.30 12.06
N ARG A 4 20.01 4.65 12.15
CA ARG A 4 19.49 3.86 11.03
C ARG A 4 19.06 4.86 9.95
N LYS A 5 19.88 5.03 8.92
CA LYS A 5 19.56 5.85 7.75
C LYS A 5 18.23 5.33 7.18
N SER A 6 17.29 6.24 6.91
CA SER A 6 16.01 5.91 6.27
C SER A 6 16.27 5.09 4.99
N PRO A 7 15.36 4.16 4.64
CA PRO A 7 15.55 3.35 3.45
C PRO A 7 15.52 4.24 2.21
N ILE A 8 16.27 3.83 1.19
CA ILE A 8 16.21 4.47 -0.12
C ILE A 8 14.92 3.99 -0.80
N LEU A 9 13.96 4.91 -0.93
CA LEU A 9 12.67 4.67 -1.58
C LEU A 9 12.72 5.13 -3.04
N ASP A 10 13.65 4.55 -3.79
CA ASP A 10 13.90 4.81 -5.21
C ASP A 10 14.23 3.46 -5.87
N ASP A 11 13.73 3.24 -7.09
CA ASP A 11 14.02 2.06 -7.92
C ASP A 11 14.72 2.38 -9.26
N GLY A 12 15.12 3.63 -9.46
CA GLY A 12 15.74 4.15 -10.67
C GLY A 12 14.76 4.84 -11.60
N GLU A 13 13.48 4.45 -11.58
CA GLU A 13 12.44 5.04 -12.44
C GLU A 13 11.48 5.94 -11.65
N ILE A 14 11.09 5.49 -10.46
CA ILE A 14 10.30 6.29 -9.53
C ILE A 14 10.95 6.37 -8.15
N HIS A 15 10.61 7.43 -7.42
CA HIS A 15 10.87 7.51 -5.99
C HIS A 15 9.62 7.91 -5.21
N LEU A 16 9.62 7.57 -3.93
CA LEU A 16 8.57 7.95 -2.98
C LEU A 16 9.04 9.12 -2.14
N LYS A 17 8.32 10.24 -2.22
CA LYS A 17 8.57 11.42 -1.40
C LYS A 17 7.58 11.45 -0.24
N TYR A 18 8.09 11.42 0.99
CA TYR A 18 7.25 11.54 2.18
C TYR A 18 6.48 12.87 2.18
N VAL A 19 5.18 12.79 2.46
CA VAL A 19 4.28 13.94 2.52
C VAL A 19 3.90 14.21 3.97
N SER A 20 3.29 13.23 4.64
CA SER A 20 2.75 13.38 5.98
C SER A 20 2.51 12.04 6.64
N LYS A 21 2.14 12.07 7.92
CA LYS A 21 1.68 10.91 8.68
C LYS A 21 0.43 11.28 9.45
N TYR A 22 -0.46 10.32 9.64
CA TYR A 22 -1.69 10.47 10.40
C TYR A 22 -1.89 9.25 11.30
N LYS A 23 -2.32 9.49 12.53
CA LYS A 23 -2.70 8.42 13.46
C LYS A 23 -4.21 8.45 13.63
N ASP A 24 -4.84 7.36 13.25
CA ASP A 24 -6.21 7.08 13.65
C ASP A 24 -6.19 6.58 15.10
N HIS A 25 -6.99 7.21 15.96
CA HIS A 25 -7.07 6.90 17.38
C HIS A 25 -8.16 5.86 17.68
N GLU A 26 -9.01 5.54 16.70
CA GLU A 26 -10.02 4.50 16.84
C GLU A 26 -9.36 3.11 16.85
N PRO A 27 -9.67 2.24 17.82
CA PRO A 27 -9.12 0.88 17.88
C PRO A 27 -9.40 0.04 16.63
N GLN A 28 -10.53 0.31 15.97
CA GLN A 28 -10.93 -0.33 14.70
C GLN A 28 -10.56 0.50 13.47
N GLY A 29 -9.81 1.59 13.64
CA GLY A 29 -9.46 2.53 12.59
C GLY A 29 -8.29 2.10 11.70
N TRP A 30 -7.66 3.08 11.07
CA TRP A 30 -6.60 2.88 10.07
C TRP A 30 -5.19 2.74 10.65
N GLY A 31 -5.04 2.78 11.98
CA GLY A 31 -3.74 2.78 12.64
C GLY A 31 -2.89 4.00 12.29
N MET A 32 -1.58 3.81 12.16
CA MET A 32 -0.62 4.85 11.80
C MET A 32 -0.32 4.81 10.29
N SER A 33 -0.81 5.80 9.55
CA SER A 33 -0.59 5.93 8.11
C SER A 33 0.57 6.87 7.79
N TYR A 34 1.46 6.45 6.90
CA TYR A 34 2.56 7.23 6.33
C TYR A 34 2.29 7.44 4.85
N ILE A 35 2.18 8.70 4.41
CA ILE A 35 1.72 9.07 3.07
C ILE A 35 2.91 9.56 2.24
N TYR A 36 2.96 9.12 0.98
CA TYR A 36 4.02 9.42 0.04
C TYR A 36 3.44 9.81 -1.32
N ASP A 37 4.04 10.82 -1.94
CA ASP A 37 3.84 11.07 -3.36
C ASP A 37 4.73 10.13 -4.19
N VAL A 38 4.20 9.62 -5.30
CA VAL A 38 4.91 8.81 -6.28
C VAL A 38 5.42 9.74 -7.37
N ILE A 39 6.74 9.86 -7.51
CA ILE A 39 7.38 10.79 -8.43
C ILE A 39 8.20 10.02 -9.47
N VAL A 40 8.03 10.34 -10.75
CA VAL A 40 8.86 9.78 -11.82
C VAL A 40 10.14 10.59 -11.95
N ASN A 41 11.29 9.91 -11.96
CA ASN A 41 12.61 10.53 -11.84
C ASN A 41 12.97 11.43 -13.03
N ASP A 42 12.64 11.02 -14.24
CA ASP A 42 13.02 11.72 -15.49
C ASP A 42 12.36 13.10 -15.65
N THR A 43 11.13 13.23 -15.14
CA THR A 43 10.26 14.38 -15.32
C THR A 43 9.99 15.12 -14.02
N ASN A 44 10.37 14.53 -12.88
CA ASN A 44 10.08 15.00 -11.54
C ASN A 44 8.58 15.28 -11.31
N ARG A 45 7.71 14.55 -11.99
CA ARG A 45 6.25 14.73 -11.90
C ARG A 45 5.66 13.81 -10.84
N ILE A 46 4.75 14.35 -10.04
CA ILE A 46 3.91 13.56 -9.15
C ILE A 46 2.84 12.85 -10.00
N VAL A 47 2.92 11.52 -10.04
CA VAL A 47 2.03 10.67 -10.87
C VAL A 47 1.01 9.89 -10.05
N GLY A 48 1.11 9.97 -8.72
CA GLY A 48 0.18 9.31 -7.83
C GLY A 48 0.56 9.50 -6.37
N ARG A 49 -0.15 8.78 -5.50
CA ARG A 49 0.07 8.75 -4.06
C ARG A 49 -0.03 7.32 -3.57
N CYS A 50 0.74 6.99 -2.55
CA CYS A 50 0.64 5.73 -1.85
C CYS A 50 0.84 5.94 -0.36
N ASP A 51 0.41 4.96 0.43
CA ASP A 51 0.51 5.01 1.87
C ASP A 51 0.83 3.64 2.46
N LEU A 52 1.57 3.66 3.57
CA LEU A 52 1.86 2.51 4.41
C LEU A 52 1.18 2.72 5.78
N ARG A 53 0.29 1.81 6.13
CA ARG A 53 -0.45 1.77 7.39
C ARG A 53 0.19 0.75 8.33
N ILE A 54 0.40 1.14 9.57
CA ILE A 54 1.00 0.32 10.62
C ILE A 54 0.01 0.21 11.77
N GLY A 55 -0.29 -1.02 12.17
CA GLY A 55 -1.18 -1.34 13.26
C GLY A 55 -1.74 -2.74 13.10
N GLU A 56 -2.43 -3.21 14.13
CA GLU A 56 -3.16 -4.48 14.13
C GLU A 56 -4.61 -4.16 14.44
N THR A 57 -5.37 -3.77 13.41
CA THR A 57 -6.79 -3.44 13.52
C THR A 57 -7.59 -4.31 12.56
N VAL A 58 -8.86 -4.57 12.91
CA VAL A 58 -9.80 -5.33 12.06
C VAL A 58 -9.94 -4.67 10.67
N THR A 59 -9.88 -3.34 10.60
CA THR A 59 -9.89 -2.62 9.33
C THR A 59 -8.67 -2.95 8.47
N LEU A 60 -7.47 -3.05 9.05
CA LEU A 60 -6.26 -3.37 8.28
C LEU A 60 -6.22 -4.81 7.77
N ASP A 61 -6.92 -5.74 8.42
CA ASP A 61 -7.07 -7.12 7.93
C ASP A 61 -7.84 -7.19 6.60
N LEU A 62 -8.71 -6.21 6.32
CA LEU A 62 -9.49 -6.13 5.08
C LEU A 62 -9.01 -5.04 4.11
N ALA A 63 -8.59 -3.89 4.63
CA ALA A 63 -8.12 -2.76 3.83
C ALA A 63 -6.64 -2.88 3.43
N GLY A 64 -5.88 -3.70 4.15
CA GLY A 64 -4.45 -3.88 3.93
C GLY A 64 -3.59 -2.73 4.48
N HIS A 65 -2.30 -3.04 4.59
CA HIS A 65 -1.28 -2.13 5.07
C HIS A 65 -0.80 -1.17 3.98
N ILE A 66 -1.08 -1.43 2.70
CA ILE A 66 -0.60 -0.60 1.60
C ILE A 66 -1.79 -0.14 0.76
N GLY A 67 -1.91 1.18 0.60
CA GLY A 67 -2.79 1.83 -0.36
C GLY A 67 -2.00 2.52 -1.47
N TYR A 68 -2.58 2.60 -2.67
CA TYR A 68 -2.02 3.38 -3.76
C TYR A 68 -3.09 3.90 -4.70
N THR A 69 -2.79 5.00 -5.36
CA THR A 69 -3.57 5.58 -6.46
C THR A 69 -2.62 6.22 -7.44
N ILE A 70 -2.58 5.67 -8.66
CA ILE A 70 -1.90 6.30 -9.80
C ILE A 70 -2.93 7.11 -10.59
N TYR A 71 -2.62 8.38 -10.84
CA TYR A 71 -3.52 9.28 -11.56
C TYR A 71 -3.73 8.77 -12.99
N VAL A 72 -4.95 8.96 -13.50
CA VAL A 72 -5.42 8.37 -14.77
C VAL A 72 -4.42 8.53 -15.93
N PRO A 73 -3.82 9.71 -16.16
CA PRO A 73 -2.89 9.91 -17.29
C PRO A 73 -1.60 9.08 -17.21
N TYR A 74 -1.24 8.56 -16.04
CA TYR A 74 0.03 7.85 -15.80
C TYR A 74 -0.15 6.35 -15.54
N ARG A 75 -1.38 5.84 -15.66
CA ARG A 75 -1.64 4.39 -15.55
C ARG A 75 -1.02 3.63 -16.73
N GLY A 76 -0.81 2.33 -16.57
CA GLY A 76 -0.19 1.46 -17.59
C GLY A 76 1.34 1.31 -17.48
N HIS A 77 2.02 2.08 -16.63
CA HIS A 77 3.48 2.07 -16.48
C HIS A 77 3.98 1.22 -15.29
N HIS A 78 3.08 0.43 -14.68
CA HIS A 78 3.35 -0.37 -13.48
C HIS A 78 3.81 0.42 -12.23
N TYR A 79 3.61 1.73 -12.18
CA TYR A 79 3.99 2.57 -11.03
C TYR A 79 3.34 2.13 -9.72
N ALA A 80 2.12 1.58 -9.75
CA ALA A 80 1.49 1.01 -8.56
C ALA A 80 2.32 -0.14 -7.96
N ALA A 81 2.69 -1.13 -8.78
CA ALA A 81 3.50 -2.27 -8.33
C ALA A 81 4.89 -1.84 -7.83
N LYS A 82 5.52 -0.88 -8.52
CA LYS A 82 6.81 -0.29 -8.12
C LYS A 82 6.71 0.44 -6.78
N ALA A 83 5.69 1.29 -6.61
CA ALA A 83 5.43 1.99 -5.36
C ALA A 83 5.19 0.99 -4.20
N THR A 84 4.41 -0.07 -4.43
CA THR A 84 4.21 -1.14 -3.46
C THR A 84 5.53 -1.81 -3.05
N LYS A 85 6.41 -2.13 -4.00
CA LYS A 85 7.76 -2.68 -3.71
C LYS A 85 8.62 -1.73 -2.88
N LEU A 86 8.58 -0.43 -3.17
CA LEU A 86 9.28 0.58 -2.38
C LEU A 86 8.71 0.66 -0.95
N LEU A 87 7.39 0.57 -0.78
CA LEU A 87 6.77 0.52 0.55
C LEU A 87 7.13 -0.74 1.35
N PHE A 88 7.46 -1.88 0.70
CA PHE A 88 8.04 -3.03 1.42
C PHE A 88 9.36 -2.69 2.09
N LYS A 89 10.23 -1.92 1.41
CA LYS A 89 11.50 -1.44 2.01
C LYS A 89 11.21 -0.58 3.25
N GLN A 90 10.19 0.26 3.18
CA GLN A 90 9.75 1.09 4.31
C GLN A 90 9.16 0.25 5.46
N ALA A 91 8.31 -0.72 5.16
CA ALA A 91 7.73 -1.64 6.14
C ALA A 91 8.81 -2.44 6.87
N LYS A 92 9.82 -2.95 6.14
CA LYS A 92 11.00 -3.62 6.71
C LYS A 92 11.82 -2.67 7.59
N PHE A 93 11.97 -1.41 7.21
CA PHE A 93 12.63 -0.41 8.05
C PHE A 93 11.87 -0.22 9.37
N PHE A 94 10.55 -0.22 9.35
CA PHE A 94 9.69 -0.21 10.54
C PHE A 94 9.57 -1.55 11.26
N LYS A 95 10.37 -2.56 10.87
CA LYS A 95 10.44 -3.89 11.49
C LYS A 95 9.16 -4.72 11.36
N MET A 96 8.32 -4.41 10.38
CA MET A 96 7.22 -5.29 10.00
C MET A 96 7.81 -6.56 9.37
N LYS A 97 7.34 -7.73 9.79
CA LYS A 97 7.75 -9.03 9.22
C LYS A 97 6.91 -9.43 8.02
N ARG A 98 5.69 -8.91 7.95
CA ARG A 98 4.70 -9.23 6.94
C ARG A 98 3.83 -8.02 6.67
N VAL A 99 3.36 -7.87 5.43
CA VAL A 99 2.30 -6.93 5.08
C VAL A 99 1.15 -7.65 4.37
N ILE A 100 -0.05 -7.14 4.60
CA ILE A 100 -1.26 -7.48 3.86
C ILE A 100 -1.47 -6.39 2.81
N VAL A 101 -1.73 -6.77 1.57
CA VAL A 101 -2.12 -5.86 0.50
C VAL A 101 -3.45 -6.36 -0.06
N THR A 102 -4.42 -5.48 -0.22
CA THR A 102 -5.75 -5.89 -0.69
C THR A 102 -6.19 -5.04 -1.87
N CYS A 103 -7.05 -5.62 -2.69
CA CYS A 103 -7.72 -4.91 -3.77
C CYS A 103 -9.13 -5.47 -3.94
N ASN A 104 -10.02 -4.70 -4.58
CA ASN A 104 -11.31 -5.23 -4.97
C ASN A 104 -11.13 -6.28 -6.08
N THR A 105 -11.95 -7.33 -6.06
CA THR A 105 -11.86 -8.46 -7.01
C THR A 105 -12.11 -8.04 -8.45
N ASP A 106 -12.90 -7.00 -8.67
CA ASP A 106 -13.17 -6.38 -9.97
C ASP A 106 -12.05 -5.43 -10.44
N ASN A 107 -11.12 -5.05 -9.56
CA ASN A 107 -9.99 -4.19 -9.89
C ASN A 107 -8.80 -5.01 -10.40
N ILE A 108 -8.94 -5.51 -11.63
CA ILE A 108 -7.93 -6.37 -12.28
C ILE A 108 -6.56 -5.68 -12.36
N ALA A 109 -6.51 -4.37 -12.60
CA ALA A 109 -5.24 -3.63 -12.66
C ALA A 109 -4.49 -3.63 -11.31
N SER A 110 -5.22 -3.47 -10.19
CA SER A 110 -4.66 -3.53 -8.84
C SER A 110 -4.27 -4.96 -8.47
N TYR A 111 -5.07 -5.96 -8.85
CA TYR A 111 -4.73 -7.38 -8.70
C TYR A 111 -3.39 -7.71 -9.37
N ARG A 112 -3.23 -7.33 -10.65
CA ARG A 112 -1.96 -7.50 -11.38
C ARG A 112 -0.82 -6.75 -10.74
N SER A 113 -1.09 -5.58 -10.16
CA SER A 113 -0.07 -4.82 -9.44
C SER A 113 0.43 -5.55 -8.19
N CYS A 114 -0.45 -6.23 -7.44
CA CYS A 114 -0.07 -7.09 -6.32
C CYS A 114 0.81 -8.27 -6.77
N GLU A 115 0.46 -8.94 -7.87
CA GLU A 115 1.27 -10.03 -8.44
C GLU A 115 2.65 -9.53 -8.89
N LEU A 116 2.70 -8.43 -9.63
CA LEU A 116 3.96 -7.82 -10.10
C LEU A 116 4.82 -7.30 -8.95
N ALA A 117 4.20 -6.88 -7.85
CA ALA A 117 4.89 -6.51 -6.61
C ALA A 117 5.54 -7.73 -5.94
N GLY A 118 5.14 -8.95 -6.29
CA GLY A 118 5.62 -10.20 -5.72
C GLY A 118 4.88 -10.57 -4.43
N CYS A 119 3.63 -10.12 -4.27
CA CYS A 119 2.74 -10.58 -3.22
C CYS A 119 2.19 -11.97 -3.58
N LYS A 120 1.89 -12.77 -2.56
CA LYS A 120 1.22 -14.06 -2.69
C LYS A 120 -0.28 -13.86 -2.49
N PHE A 121 -1.10 -14.37 -3.40
CA PHE A 121 -2.54 -14.44 -3.20
C PHE A 121 -2.87 -15.44 -2.08
N GLU A 122 -3.73 -15.05 -1.14
CA GLU A 122 -4.17 -15.91 -0.05
C GLU A 122 -5.63 -16.34 -0.21
N LYS A 123 -6.56 -15.39 -0.37
CA LYS A 123 -8.01 -15.66 -0.42
C LYS A 123 -8.81 -14.46 -0.93
N ILE A 124 -10.06 -14.71 -1.27
CA ILE A 124 -11.09 -13.67 -1.42
C ILE A 124 -11.95 -13.64 -0.14
N VAL A 125 -12.29 -12.45 0.33
CA VAL A 125 -13.16 -12.24 1.50
C VAL A 125 -14.30 -11.29 1.12
N THR A 126 -15.52 -11.68 1.43
CA THR A 126 -16.69 -10.78 1.36
C THR A 126 -16.60 -9.75 2.47
N VAL A 127 -16.76 -8.48 2.11
CA VAL A 127 -16.73 -7.37 3.07
C VAL A 127 -18.03 -7.40 3.90
N PRO A 128 -17.95 -7.47 5.25
CA PRO A 128 -19.14 -7.43 6.11
C PRO A 128 -19.94 -6.13 5.92
N ARG A 129 -21.28 -6.22 6.02
CA ARG A 129 -22.18 -5.07 5.76
C ARG A 129 -22.04 -3.93 6.77
N ASP A 130 -21.58 -4.25 7.97
CA ASP A 130 -21.29 -3.34 9.07
C ASP A 130 -19.85 -2.81 9.04
N HIS A 131 -19.03 -3.23 8.08
CA HIS A 131 -17.66 -2.76 7.93
C HIS A 131 -17.59 -1.46 7.12
N VAL A 132 -16.70 -0.54 7.51
CA VAL A 132 -16.54 0.78 6.86
C VAL A 132 -16.31 0.69 5.34
N LEU A 133 -15.56 -0.30 4.90
CA LEU A 133 -15.29 -0.55 3.47
C LEU A 133 -16.57 -0.85 2.67
N TYR A 134 -17.57 -1.49 3.29
CA TYR A 134 -18.85 -1.76 2.62
C TYR A 134 -19.57 -0.46 2.28
N TRP A 135 -19.55 0.51 3.19
CA TRP A 135 -20.13 1.84 2.96
C TRP A 135 -19.35 2.67 1.93
N GLN A 136 -18.07 2.34 1.71
CA GLN A 136 -17.25 2.91 0.63
C GLN A 136 -17.50 2.25 -0.74
N GLY A 137 -18.36 1.23 -0.80
CA GLY A 137 -18.73 0.54 -2.04
C GLY A 137 -18.00 -0.78 -2.26
N ASP A 138 -17.06 -1.16 -1.38
CA ASP A 138 -16.36 -2.43 -1.51
C ASP A 138 -17.32 -3.59 -1.17
N ARG A 139 -17.19 -4.69 -1.89
CA ARG A 139 -18.03 -5.88 -1.70
C ARG A 139 -17.20 -7.13 -1.45
N GLU A 140 -16.11 -7.27 -2.18
CA GLU A 140 -15.18 -8.37 -2.04
C GLU A 140 -13.75 -7.86 -2.14
N LYS A 141 -12.88 -8.40 -1.29
CA LYS A 141 -11.45 -8.10 -1.29
C LYS A 141 -10.67 -9.35 -1.65
N ALA A 142 -9.81 -9.25 -2.64
CA ALA A 142 -8.70 -10.17 -2.81
C ALA A 142 -7.60 -9.80 -1.81
N ILE A 143 -7.23 -10.76 -0.97
CA ILE A 143 -6.22 -10.61 0.07
C ILE A 143 -4.91 -11.21 -0.43
N PHE A 144 -3.87 -10.39 -0.41
CA PHE A 144 -2.50 -10.79 -0.70
C PHE A 144 -1.60 -10.55 0.51
N THR A 145 -0.55 -11.34 0.63
CA THR A 145 0.47 -11.20 1.67
C THR A 145 1.86 -11.05 1.06
N LYS A 146 2.75 -10.39 1.79
CA LYS A 146 4.18 -10.37 1.50
C LYS A 146 4.96 -10.53 2.79
N GLU A 147 5.73 -11.61 2.88
CA GLU A 147 6.77 -11.75 3.91
C GLU A 147 7.94 -10.82 3.59
N LEU A 148 8.46 -10.17 4.63
CA LEU A 148 9.52 -9.17 4.58
C LEU A 148 10.75 -9.74 5.31
N ASP A 149 11.47 -10.63 4.62
CA ASP A 149 12.81 -11.07 5.02
C ASP A 149 13.77 -9.88 5.09
#